data_AF-U1YDM5-F1
#
_entry.id   AF-U1YDM5-F1
#
_cell.length_a   1.000
_cell.length_b   1.000
_cell.length_c   1.000
_cell.angle_alpha   90.00
_cell.angle_beta   90.00
_cell.angle_gamma   90.00
#
_symmetry.space_group_name_H-M   'P 1'
#
loop_
_entity.id
_entity.type
_entity.pdbx_description
1 polymer ?
#
loop_
_entity_poly.entity_id
_entity_poly.type
_entity_poly.pdbx_seq_one_letter_code
_entity_poly.pdbx_strand_id
1 'polypeptide(L)'
;MRKKLQVYISSTFYDLIEERQAAVEAVLKAGHIPAGVELFFKEPPMETLKRWIDESDVYILILGGDYGFMLRDGSKSYTHWEYDYAGEVGKPRFAFVVTDEALRRKPYDFVTMKNYQRHQEFKQSVFENIPTFYAEDVRHIKLVIHDKLPEYAGRDDLYGWVSGKDVLDVQKLLEENASLLRENAKLNAELEKNKRANK
;
A
#
# COMPACT_ATOMS: atom_id res chain seq x y z
N MET A 1 8.29 11.10 14.82
CA MET A 1 8.97 9.82 14.49
C MET A 1 9.13 9.75 12.98
N ARG A 2 10.25 9.23 12.46
CA ARG A 2 10.42 9.09 11.01
C ARG A 2 9.70 7.83 10.53
N LYS A 3 8.45 7.99 10.08
CA LYS A 3 7.64 6.87 9.58
C LYS A 3 8.01 6.48 8.15
N LYS A 4 7.96 5.19 7.86
CA LYS A 4 8.15 4.59 6.54
C LYS A 4 6.87 3.89 6.13
N LEU A 5 6.19 4.38 5.11
CA LEU A 5 5.06 3.68 4.51
C LEU A 5 5.50 2.34 3.90
N GLN A 6 4.66 1.31 4.05
CA GLN A 6 4.68 0.12 3.22
C GLN A 6 3.78 0.34 2.00
N VAL A 7 4.30 0.05 0.82
CA VAL A 7 3.66 0.34 -0.47
C VAL A 7 3.46 -0.96 -1.23
N TYR A 8 2.22 -1.40 -1.36
CA TYR A 8 1.88 -2.56 -2.17
C TYR A 8 1.94 -2.19 -3.66
N ILE A 9 2.75 -2.88 -4.45
CA ILE A 9 2.85 -2.67 -5.89
C ILE A 9 2.14 -3.83 -6.58
N SER A 10 1.04 -3.56 -7.27
CA SER A 10 0.34 -4.50 -8.13
C SER A 10 0.62 -4.20 -9.59
N SER A 11 0.85 -5.23 -10.39
CA SER A 11 1.04 -5.09 -11.84
C SER A 11 0.73 -6.41 -12.53
N THR A 12 0.53 -6.36 -13.84
CA THR A 12 0.74 -7.56 -14.68
C THR A 12 2.22 -7.91 -14.73
N PHE A 13 2.55 -9.15 -15.10
CA PHE A 13 3.92 -9.67 -14.93
C PHE A 13 4.77 -9.53 -16.20
N TYR A 14 4.47 -10.32 -17.23
CA TYR A 14 5.38 -10.50 -18.37
C TYR A 14 5.66 -9.22 -19.15
N ASP A 15 4.68 -8.32 -19.24
CA ASP A 15 4.78 -7.09 -20.00
C ASP A 15 5.29 -5.90 -19.19
N LEU A 16 5.49 -6.02 -17.87
CA LEU A 16 5.80 -4.88 -16.98
C LEU A 16 7.01 -5.09 -16.06
N ILE A 17 7.93 -6.01 -16.41
CA ILE A 17 9.09 -6.32 -15.56
C ILE A 17 9.90 -5.06 -15.24
N GLU A 18 10.20 -4.23 -16.25
CA GLU A 18 11.01 -3.02 -16.08
C GLU A 18 10.25 -1.93 -15.30
N GLU A 19 8.97 -1.75 -15.59
CA GLU A 19 8.10 -0.78 -14.94
C GLU A 19 7.90 -1.10 -13.45
N ARG A 20 7.68 -2.37 -13.12
CA ARG A 20 7.57 -2.83 -11.73
C ARG A 20 8.88 -2.65 -10.98
N GLN A 21 10.01 -3.05 -11.58
CA GLN A 21 11.34 -2.85 -10.99
C GLN A 21 11.62 -1.35 -10.74
N ALA A 22 11.24 -0.49 -11.69
CA ALA A 22 11.37 0.94 -11.55
C ALA A 22 10.54 1.50 -10.39
N ALA A 23 9.32 0.98 -10.19
CA ALA A 23 8.48 1.36 -9.06
C ALA A 23 9.07 0.93 -7.72
N VAL A 24 9.57 -0.31 -7.63
CA VAL A 24 10.26 -0.82 -6.42
C VAL A 24 11.46 0.05 -6.06
N GLU A 25 12.31 0.36 -7.04
CA GLU A 25 13.46 1.26 -6.84
C GLU A 25 13.05 2.65 -6.38
N ALA A 26 11.98 3.21 -6.94
CA ALA A 26 11.48 4.53 -6.58
C ALA A 26 10.97 4.56 -5.13
N VAL A 27 10.18 3.55 -4.73
CA VAL A 27 9.69 3.40 -3.35
C VAL A 27 10.86 3.32 -2.36
N LEU A 28 11.88 2.50 -2.66
CA LEU A 28 13.08 2.37 -1.84
C LEU A 28 13.84 3.70 -1.74
N LYS A 29 14.05 4.38 -2.86
CA LYS A 29 14.75 5.68 -2.91
C LYS A 29 13.97 6.79 -2.20
N ALA A 30 12.64 6.72 -2.19
CA ALA A 30 11.80 7.61 -1.39
C ALA A 30 11.86 7.30 0.11
N GLY A 31 12.55 6.22 0.52
CA GLY A 31 12.74 5.83 1.91
C GLY A 31 11.61 4.97 2.48
N HIS A 32 10.76 4.41 1.62
CA HIS A 32 9.62 3.57 1.95
C HIS A 32 9.90 2.09 1.71
N ILE A 33 8.96 1.22 2.09
CA ILE A 33 9.10 -0.24 2.04
C ILE A 33 8.22 -0.77 0.92
N PRO A 34 8.76 -1.29 -0.20
CA PRO A 34 7.95 -1.95 -1.21
C PRO A 34 7.42 -3.29 -0.69
N ALA A 35 6.18 -3.61 -1.02
CA ALA A 35 5.54 -4.88 -0.76
C ALA A 35 4.87 -5.40 -2.04
N GLY A 36 4.75 -6.71 -2.15
CA GLY A 36 4.12 -7.36 -3.30
C GLY A 36 4.82 -8.65 -3.68
N VAL A 37 4.22 -9.36 -4.61
CA VAL A 37 4.69 -10.68 -5.06
C VAL A 37 5.85 -10.51 -6.02
N GLU A 38 7.05 -10.33 -5.47
CA GLU A 38 8.27 -10.40 -6.26
C GLU A 38 8.64 -11.87 -6.47
N LEU A 39 8.78 -12.29 -7.73
CA LEU A 39 9.61 -13.40 -8.23
C LEU A 39 9.36 -14.84 -7.72
N PHE A 40 8.59 -15.07 -6.66
CA PHE A 40 8.54 -16.39 -6.00
C PHE A 40 7.30 -17.21 -6.31
N PHE A 41 6.19 -16.59 -6.72
CA PHE A 41 4.93 -17.30 -6.96
C PHE A 41 4.32 -16.96 -8.32
N LYS A 42 4.07 -17.98 -9.13
CA LYS A 42 3.24 -17.86 -10.34
C LYS A 42 1.76 -17.61 -10.00
N GLU A 43 1.30 -18.21 -8.89
CA GLU A 43 -0.04 -18.04 -8.32
C GLU A 43 0.09 -17.98 -6.79
N PRO A 44 0.22 -16.79 -6.19
CA PRO A 44 0.30 -16.65 -4.74
C PRO A 44 -1.04 -17.05 -4.09
N PRO A 45 -1.04 -17.67 -2.91
CA PRO A 45 -2.27 -17.93 -2.16
C PRO A 45 -3.02 -16.63 -1.87
N MET A 46 -4.34 -16.62 -2.06
CA MET A 46 -5.19 -15.44 -1.84
C MET A 46 -5.01 -14.83 -0.44
N GLU A 47 -4.84 -15.66 0.58
CA GLU A 47 -4.60 -15.21 1.96
C GLU A 47 -3.29 -14.42 2.10
N THR A 48 -2.28 -14.75 1.31
CA THR A 48 -1.00 -14.02 1.30
C THR A 48 -1.19 -12.65 0.64
N LEU A 49 -1.91 -12.57 -0.47
CA LEU A 49 -2.23 -11.31 -1.13
C LEU A 49 -3.01 -10.38 -0.21
N LYS A 50 -4.08 -10.91 0.42
CA LYS A 50 -4.89 -10.16 1.39
C LYS A 50 -4.03 -9.55 2.49
N ARG A 51 -3.24 -10.40 3.17
CA ARG A 51 -2.38 -9.97 4.27
C ARG A 51 -1.41 -8.86 3.84
N TRP A 52 -0.75 -9.00 2.70
CA TRP A 52 0.18 -7.97 2.24
C TRP A 52 -0.49 -6.66 1.85
N ILE A 53 -1.70 -6.71 1.27
CA ILE A 53 -2.49 -5.51 1.01
C ILE A 53 -2.93 -4.88 2.34
N ASP A 54 -3.43 -5.67 3.28
CA ASP A 54 -3.89 -5.24 4.60
C ASP A 54 -2.78 -4.58 5.42
N GLU A 55 -1.56 -5.11 5.36
CA GLU A 55 -0.37 -4.56 6.05
C GLU A 55 0.21 -3.33 5.36
N SER A 56 -0.19 -3.04 4.12
CA SER A 56 0.34 -1.90 3.36
C SER A 56 -0.44 -0.61 3.63
N ASP A 57 0.25 0.52 3.59
CA ASP A 57 -0.33 1.86 3.77
C ASP A 57 -0.86 2.45 2.46
N VAL A 58 -0.19 2.15 1.35
CA VAL A 58 -0.49 2.70 0.02
C VAL A 58 -0.51 1.57 -1.01
N TYR A 59 -1.43 1.63 -1.96
CA TYR A 59 -1.53 0.69 -3.07
C TYR A 59 -1.21 1.38 -4.40
N ILE A 60 -0.23 0.86 -5.14
CA ILE A 60 0.13 1.32 -6.48
C ILE A 60 -0.25 0.23 -7.47
N LEU A 61 -1.01 0.61 -8.50
CA LEU A 61 -1.33 -0.26 -9.63
C LEU A 61 -0.50 0.14 -10.86
N ILE A 62 0.02 -0.81 -11.62
CA ILE A 62 0.66 -0.57 -12.91
C ILE A 62 -0.04 -1.45 -13.96
N LEU A 63 -0.68 -0.82 -14.95
CA LEU A 63 -1.43 -1.47 -16.01
C LEU A 63 -0.70 -1.41 -17.33
N GLY A 64 -0.46 -2.59 -17.91
CA GLY A 64 0.19 -2.76 -19.20
C GLY A 64 -0.82 -3.10 -20.30
N GLY A 65 -0.42 -3.99 -21.20
CA GLY A 65 -1.25 -4.48 -22.29
C GLY A 65 -1.96 -5.80 -22.00
N ASP A 66 -1.46 -6.60 -21.04
CA ASP A 66 -2.09 -7.85 -20.62
C ASP A 66 -3.07 -7.64 -19.46
N TYR A 67 -4.13 -8.45 -19.40
CA TYR A 67 -5.07 -8.49 -18.26
C TYR A 67 -4.47 -9.23 -17.05
N GLY A 68 -3.51 -10.11 -17.31
CA GLY A 68 -2.86 -10.95 -16.32
C GLY A 68 -3.55 -12.29 -16.09
N PHE A 69 -3.05 -13.03 -15.10
CA PHE A 69 -3.55 -14.36 -14.79
C PHE A 69 -4.97 -14.31 -14.23
N MET A 70 -5.83 -15.20 -14.71
CA MET A 70 -7.20 -15.35 -14.23
C MET A 70 -7.25 -16.08 -12.90
N LEU A 71 -8.18 -15.68 -12.03
CA LEU A 71 -8.60 -16.48 -10.89
C LEU A 71 -9.18 -17.83 -11.37
N ARG A 72 -9.15 -18.82 -10.48
CA ARG A 72 -9.62 -20.20 -10.78
C ARG A 72 -11.10 -20.26 -11.18
N ASP A 73 -11.91 -19.34 -10.68
CA ASP A 73 -13.32 -19.21 -11.00
C ASP A 73 -13.58 -18.44 -12.32
N GLY A 74 -12.53 -17.89 -12.95
CA GLY A 74 -12.61 -17.07 -14.17
C GLY A 74 -13.22 -15.68 -13.98
N SER A 75 -13.55 -15.29 -12.75
CA SER A 75 -14.35 -14.09 -12.46
C SER A 75 -13.58 -12.80 -12.72
N LYS A 76 -12.29 -12.73 -12.39
CA LYS A 76 -11.38 -11.58 -12.59
C LYS A 76 -9.94 -12.05 -12.76
N SER A 77 -9.04 -11.17 -13.21
CA SER A 77 -7.61 -11.42 -13.08
C SER A 77 -7.17 -11.20 -11.63
N TYR A 78 -6.04 -11.78 -11.22
CA TYR A 78 -5.47 -11.54 -9.89
C TYR A 78 -5.23 -10.04 -9.65
N THR A 79 -4.65 -9.34 -10.61
CA THR A 79 -4.41 -7.88 -10.54
C THR A 79 -5.70 -7.08 -10.37
N HIS A 80 -6.76 -7.42 -11.10
CA HIS A 80 -8.07 -6.77 -10.93
C HIS A 80 -8.65 -7.05 -9.55
N TRP A 81 -8.59 -8.31 -9.10
CA TRP A 81 -9.07 -8.67 -7.77
C TRP A 81 -8.29 -7.94 -6.66
N GLU A 82 -6.97 -7.81 -6.77
CA GLU A 82 -6.15 -7.06 -5.81
C GLU A 82 -6.57 -5.58 -5.74
N TYR A 83 -6.85 -4.97 -6.91
CA TYR A 83 -7.31 -3.58 -7.00
C TYR A 83 -8.66 -3.38 -6.29
N ASP A 84 -9.59 -4.30 -6.50
CA ASP A 84 -10.90 -4.25 -5.85
C ASP A 84 -10.76 -4.43 -4.35
N TYR A 85 -10.01 -5.45 -3.91
CA TYR A 85 -9.78 -5.72 -2.49
C TYR A 85 -9.12 -4.54 -1.78
N ALA A 86 -8.11 -3.92 -2.40
CA ALA A 86 -7.48 -2.72 -1.86
C ALA A 86 -8.47 -1.55 -1.72
N GLY A 87 -9.44 -1.43 -2.65
CA GLY A 87 -10.54 -0.48 -2.53
C GLY A 87 -11.52 -0.81 -1.41
N GLU A 88 -11.90 -2.08 -1.27
CA GLU A 88 -12.82 -2.59 -0.23
C GLU A 88 -12.27 -2.33 1.18
N VAL A 89 -10.97 -2.54 1.39
CA VAL A 89 -10.29 -2.29 2.68
C VAL A 89 -9.82 -0.84 2.85
N GLY A 90 -10.21 0.05 1.94
CA GLY A 90 -10.00 1.50 2.06
C GLY A 90 -8.57 1.97 1.88
N LYS A 91 -7.71 1.21 1.17
CA LYS A 91 -6.32 1.61 0.93
C LYS A 91 -6.26 2.80 -0.01
N PRO A 92 -5.57 3.89 0.37
CA PRO A 92 -5.28 4.97 -0.57
C PRO A 92 -4.48 4.43 -1.75
N ARG A 93 -4.96 4.74 -2.96
CA ARG A 93 -4.48 4.11 -4.20
C ARG A 93 -4.30 5.10 -5.34
N PHE A 94 -3.32 4.83 -6.20
CA PHE A 94 -3.12 5.50 -7.48
C PHE A 94 -2.55 4.50 -8.51
N ALA A 95 -2.71 4.81 -9.79
CA ALA A 95 -2.37 3.90 -10.87
C ALA A 95 -1.45 4.53 -11.91
N PHE A 96 -0.67 3.66 -12.56
CA PHE A 96 0.03 3.92 -13.80
C PHE A 96 -0.65 3.15 -14.93
N VAL A 97 -0.84 3.80 -16.08
CA VAL A 97 -1.25 3.14 -17.32
C VAL A 97 -0.15 3.33 -18.34
N VAL A 98 0.50 2.25 -18.75
CA VAL A 98 1.50 2.30 -19.83
C VAL A 98 0.81 2.71 -21.12
N THR A 99 1.37 3.73 -21.77
CA THR A 99 0.82 4.30 -23.00
C THR A 99 0.85 3.31 -24.15
N ASP A 100 -0.08 3.44 -25.09
CA ASP A 100 -0.11 2.59 -26.28
C ASP A 100 1.18 2.71 -27.11
N GLU A 101 1.82 3.88 -27.11
CA GLU A 101 3.11 4.06 -27.78
C GLU A 101 4.22 3.23 -27.12
N ALA A 102 4.29 3.22 -25.79
CA ALA A 102 5.24 2.39 -25.06
C ALA A 102 4.93 0.90 -25.23
N LEU A 103 3.65 0.50 -25.21
CA LEU A 103 3.24 -0.90 -25.44
C LEU A 103 3.59 -1.39 -26.84
N ARG A 104 3.46 -0.55 -27.89
CA ARG A 104 3.86 -0.90 -29.27
C ARG A 104 5.35 -1.20 -29.43
N ARG A 105 6.20 -0.78 -28.48
CA ARG A 105 7.64 -1.08 -28.48
C ARG A 105 7.95 -2.45 -27.87
N LYS A 106 6.99 -3.09 -27.20
CA LYS A 106 7.13 -4.43 -26.61
C LYS A 106 6.85 -5.51 -27.68
N PRO A 107 7.45 -6.71 -27.57
CA PRO A 107 7.38 -7.75 -28.60
C PRO A 107 6.05 -8.55 -28.56
N TYR A 108 4.97 -7.96 -28.07
CA TYR A 108 3.70 -8.62 -27.83
C TYR A 108 2.58 -7.95 -28.63
N ASP A 109 1.70 -8.75 -29.22
CA ASP A 109 0.43 -8.28 -29.76
C ASP A 109 -0.66 -8.42 -28.69
N PHE A 110 -0.91 -7.33 -27.97
CA PHE A 110 -1.86 -7.32 -26.85
C PHE A 110 -3.33 -7.39 -27.32
N VAL A 111 -3.63 -6.95 -28.54
CA VAL A 111 -5.01 -6.90 -29.05
C VAL A 111 -5.55 -8.30 -29.33
N THR A 112 -4.67 -9.24 -29.68
CA THR A 112 -5.03 -10.64 -29.91
C THR A 112 -5.04 -11.49 -28.63
N MET A 113 -4.64 -10.91 -27.49
CA MET A 113 -4.64 -11.63 -26.21
C MET A 113 -6.06 -11.93 -25.71
N LYS A 114 -6.20 -13.08 -25.04
CA LYS A 114 -7.45 -13.43 -24.36
C LYS A 114 -7.75 -12.38 -23.29
N ASN A 115 -9.04 -12.09 -23.09
CA ASN A 115 -9.52 -11.09 -22.12
C ASN A 115 -9.16 -9.63 -22.43
N TYR A 116 -8.68 -9.29 -23.64
CA TYR A 116 -8.38 -7.90 -24.02
C TYR A 116 -9.54 -6.93 -23.70
N GLN A 117 -10.77 -7.29 -24.06
CA GLN A 117 -11.95 -6.46 -23.79
C GLN A 117 -12.15 -6.19 -22.28
N ARG A 118 -11.99 -7.22 -21.44
CA ARG A 118 -12.11 -7.11 -19.99
C ARG A 118 -10.98 -6.25 -19.40
N HIS A 119 -9.80 -6.29 -20.01
CA HIS A 119 -8.69 -5.41 -19.64
C HIS A 119 -8.99 -3.96 -19.96
N GLN A 120 -9.58 -3.67 -21.12
CA GLN A 120 -9.98 -2.31 -21.47
C GLN A 120 -11.05 -1.76 -20.52
N GLU A 121 -12.05 -2.59 -20.18
CA GLU A 121 -13.06 -2.24 -19.17
C GLU A 121 -12.43 -1.98 -17.79
N PHE A 122 -11.46 -2.80 -17.39
CA PHE A 122 -10.74 -2.60 -16.14
C PHE A 122 -9.90 -1.31 -16.15
N LYS A 123 -9.15 -1.04 -17.22
CA LYS A 123 -8.41 0.22 -17.41
C LYS A 123 -9.31 1.44 -17.29
N GLN A 124 -10.49 1.38 -17.93
CA GLN A 124 -11.47 2.45 -17.87
C GLN A 124 -12.02 2.65 -16.45
N SER A 125 -12.39 1.57 -15.76
CA SER A 125 -12.84 1.61 -14.37
C SER A 125 -11.78 2.21 -13.44
N VAL A 126 -10.51 1.83 -13.60
CA VAL A 126 -9.40 2.40 -12.81
C VAL A 126 -9.28 3.90 -13.03
N PHE A 127 -9.30 4.34 -14.29
CA PHE A 127 -9.21 5.75 -14.68
C PHE A 127 -10.33 6.60 -14.06
N GLU A 128 -11.56 6.07 -14.01
CA GLU A 128 -12.73 6.79 -13.48
C GLU A 128 -12.73 6.91 -11.95
N ASN A 129 -12.06 5.98 -11.25
CA ASN A 129 -12.17 5.86 -9.80
C ASN A 129 -10.96 6.37 -9.02
N ILE A 130 -9.77 6.42 -9.63
CA ILE A 130 -8.53 6.77 -8.90
C ILE A 130 -7.58 7.63 -9.74
N PRO A 131 -6.69 8.42 -9.09
CA PRO A 131 -5.64 9.15 -9.79
C PRO A 131 -4.82 8.20 -10.66
N THR A 132 -4.76 8.51 -11.95
CA THR A 132 -4.12 7.67 -12.96
C THR A 132 -3.12 8.48 -13.76
N PHE A 133 -1.90 7.94 -13.93
CA PHE A 133 -0.79 8.58 -14.62
C PHE A 133 -0.36 7.76 -15.84
N TYR A 134 -0.24 8.39 -17.00
CA TYR A 134 0.15 7.70 -18.22
C TYR A 134 1.67 7.55 -18.29
N ALA A 135 2.17 6.33 -18.17
CA ALA A 135 3.60 6.03 -18.20
C ALA A 135 4.10 5.84 -19.64
N GLU A 136 4.95 6.76 -20.09
CA GLU A 136 5.67 6.65 -21.35
C GLU A 136 6.93 5.78 -21.22
N ASP A 137 7.54 5.81 -20.03
CA ASP A 137 8.70 5.02 -19.67
C ASP A 137 8.86 4.89 -18.15
N VAL A 138 9.88 4.13 -17.75
CA VAL A 138 10.25 3.88 -16.35
C VAL A 138 10.67 5.14 -15.57
N ARG A 139 11.13 6.20 -16.24
CA ARG A 139 11.53 7.46 -15.60
C ARG A 139 10.30 8.21 -15.14
N HIS A 140 9.22 8.19 -15.93
CA HIS A 140 7.95 8.81 -15.53
C HIS A 140 7.37 8.12 -14.28
N ILE A 141 7.39 6.78 -14.23
CA ILE A 141 6.95 6.03 -13.03
C ILE A 141 7.75 6.47 -11.79
N LYS A 142 9.09 6.51 -11.92
CA LYS A 142 9.98 6.94 -10.83
C LYS A 142 9.66 8.36 -10.37
N LEU A 143 9.45 9.29 -11.30
CA LEU A 143 9.15 10.69 -11.02
C LEU A 143 7.84 10.83 -10.22
N VAL A 144 6.76 10.21 -10.70
CA VAL A 144 5.44 10.30 -10.04
C VAL A 144 5.49 9.67 -8.65
N ILE A 145 6.18 8.55 -8.46
CA ILE A 145 6.32 7.94 -7.12
C ILE A 145 7.07 8.89 -6.17
N HIS A 146 8.15 9.53 -6.63
CA HIS A 146 8.89 10.50 -5.84
C HIS A 146 8.09 11.76 -5.51
N ASP A 147 7.18 12.17 -6.38
CA ASP A 147 6.26 13.29 -6.18
C ASP A 147 5.14 12.92 -5.19
N LYS A 148 4.51 11.75 -5.36
CA LYS A 148 3.30 11.36 -4.63
C LYS A 148 3.59 10.83 -3.23
N LEU A 149 4.63 10.01 -3.02
CA LEU A 149 4.86 9.40 -1.71
C LEU A 149 5.08 10.40 -0.56
N PRO A 150 5.73 11.56 -0.75
CA PRO A 150 5.76 12.62 0.26
C PRO A 150 4.36 13.09 0.70
N GLU A 151 3.41 13.25 -0.23
CA GLU A 151 2.02 13.62 0.07
C GLU A 151 1.34 12.55 0.94
N TYR A 152 1.48 11.27 0.57
CA TYR A 152 0.96 10.17 1.37
C TYR A 152 1.64 10.07 2.74
N ALA A 153 2.96 10.29 2.80
CA ALA A 153 3.71 10.26 4.06
C ALA A 153 3.29 11.39 5.01
N GLY A 154 2.73 12.48 4.51
CA GLY A 154 2.17 13.57 5.32
C GLY A 154 0.79 13.28 5.91
N ARG A 155 0.10 12.21 5.47
CA ARG A 155 -1.25 11.89 5.94
C ARG A 155 -1.26 11.31 7.36
N ASP A 156 -2.19 11.76 8.20
CA ASP A 156 -2.33 11.29 9.59
C ASP A 156 -3.04 9.93 9.70
N ASP A 157 -3.84 9.55 8.70
CA ASP A 157 -4.54 8.26 8.66
C ASP A 157 -3.65 7.08 8.21
N LEU A 158 -2.39 7.36 7.84
CA LEU A 158 -1.40 6.36 7.46
C LEU A 158 -0.33 6.20 8.55
N TYR A 159 -0.33 5.02 9.17
CA TYR A 159 0.50 4.73 10.35
C TYR A 159 1.95 4.42 9.98
N GLY A 160 2.17 3.60 8.95
CA GLY A 160 3.49 3.16 8.52
C GLY A 160 4.32 2.44 9.59
N TRP A 161 5.58 2.25 9.25
CA TRP A 161 6.59 1.60 10.06
C TRP A 161 7.49 2.63 10.72
N VAL A 162 7.80 2.41 11.99
CA VAL A 162 8.74 3.22 12.77
C VAL A 162 9.84 2.32 13.31
N SER A 163 11.05 2.85 13.43
CA SER A 163 12.13 2.08 14.06
C SER A 163 11.74 1.80 15.52
N GLY A 164 12.00 0.60 16.02
CA GLY A 164 11.86 0.31 17.44
C GLY A 164 12.69 1.23 18.34
N LYS A 165 13.72 1.89 17.80
CA LYS A 165 14.49 2.94 18.50
C LYS A 165 13.72 4.26 18.65
N ASP A 166 12.81 4.54 17.72
CA ASP A 166 12.01 5.76 17.71
C ASP A 166 10.73 5.61 18.53
N VAL A 167 10.31 4.36 18.80
CA VAL A 167 9.21 4.06 19.70
C VAL A 167 9.67 4.50 21.09
N LEU A 168 9.03 5.53 21.64
CA LEU A 168 9.19 5.95 23.04
C LEU A 168 9.18 4.70 23.91
N ASP A 169 10.00 4.66 24.97
CA ASP A 169 10.10 3.51 25.85
C ASP A 169 8.73 3.24 26.50
N VAL A 170 7.90 2.45 25.81
CA VAL A 170 6.52 2.17 26.18
C VAL A 170 6.52 1.47 27.53
N GLN A 171 7.57 0.70 27.84
CA GLN A 171 7.73 0.10 29.16
C GLN A 171 7.90 1.16 30.23
N LYS A 172 8.81 2.12 30.03
CA LYS A 172 8.99 3.23 30.96
C LYS A 172 7.71 4.07 31.15
N LEU A 173 6.98 4.35 30.06
CA LEU A 173 5.69 5.05 30.14
C LEU A 173 4.62 4.23 30.87
N LEU A 174 4.58 2.91 30.68
CA LEU A 174 3.67 2.02 31.40
C LEU A 174 4.01 1.94 32.90
N GLU A 175 5.30 1.89 33.24
CA GLU A 175 5.77 1.93 34.63
C GLU A 175 5.43 3.25 35.31
N GLU A 176 5.69 4.38 34.65
CA GLU A 176 5.32 5.72 35.13
C GLU A 176 3.79 5.83 35.32
N ASN A 177 2.99 5.35 34.37
CA ASN A 177 1.53 5.37 34.48
C ASN A 177 1.02 4.49 35.63
N ALA A 178 1.60 3.29 35.82
CA ALA A 178 1.27 2.42 36.95
C ALA A 178 1.64 3.07 38.30
N SER A 179 2.76 3.80 38.36
CA SER A 179 3.17 4.57 39.53
C SER A 179 2.18 5.69 39.85
N LEU A 180 1.83 6.49 38.84
CA LEU A 180 0.87 7.60 38.94
C LEU A 180 -0.52 7.13 39.35
N LEU A 181 -0.96 5.95 38.89
CA LEU A 181 -2.23 5.36 39.31
C LEU A 181 -2.22 4.96 40.80
N ARG A 182 -1.10 4.41 41.30
CA ARG A 182 -0.95 4.09 42.73
C ARG A 182 -0.94 5.35 43.59
N GLU A 183 -0.26 6.40 43.14
CA GLU A 183 -0.21 7.68 43.85
C GLU A 183 -1.58 8.37 43.89
N ASN A 184 -2.30 8.39 42.76
CA ASN A 184 -3.69 8.87 42.73
C ASN A 184 -4.60 8.11 43.69
N ALA A 185 -4.47 6.79 43.78
CA ALA A 185 -5.25 5.99 44.72
C ALA A 185 -4.95 6.37 46.19
N LYS A 186 -3.68 6.61 46.53
CA LYS A 186 -3.29 7.08 47.87
C LYS A 186 -3.83 8.47 48.18
N LEU A 187 -3.63 9.44 47.28
CA LEU A 187 -4.08 10.82 47.47
C LEU A 187 -5.61 10.90 47.60
N ASN A 188 -6.35 10.11 46.82
CA ASN A 188 -7.81 10.03 46.95
C ASN A 188 -8.25 9.46 48.31
N ALA A 189 -7.54 8.43 48.83
CA ALA A 189 -7.82 7.89 50.15
C ALA A 189 -7.54 8.92 51.28
N GLU A 190 -6.46 9.69 51.16
CA GLU A 190 -6.12 10.77 52.10
C GLU A 190 -7.12 11.92 52.05
N LEU A 191 -7.56 12.32 50.85
CA LEU A 191 -8.61 13.33 50.67
C LEU A 191 -9.92 12.90 51.33
N GLU A 192 -10.34 11.65 51.13
CA GLU A 192 -11.54 11.11 51.79
C GLU A 192 -11.39 11.07 53.31
N LYS A 193 -10.20 10.75 53.83
CA LYS A 193 -9.92 10.78 55.27
C LYS A 193 -9.99 12.21 55.83
N ASN A 194 -9.40 13.20 55.16
CA ASN A 194 -9.46 14.60 55.57
C ASN A 194 -10.88 15.19 55.49
N LYS A 195 -11.65 14.84 54.46
CA LYS A 195 -13.08 15.22 54.37
C LYS A 195 -13.90 14.67 55.52
N ARG A 196 -13.62 13.45 55.98
CA ARG A 196 -14.29 12.84 57.14
C ARG A 196 -13.85 13.44 58.47
N ALA A 197 -12.61 13.90 58.58
CA ALA A 197 -12.08 14.54 59.80
C ALA A 197 -12.57 15.98 59.99
N ASN A 198 -12.92 16.67 58.89
CA ASN A 198 -13.42 18.05 58.90
C ASN A 198 -14.96 18.15 58.83
N LYS A 199 -15.69 17.06 59.10
CA LYS A 199 -17.15 16.98 59.10
C LYS A 199 -17.65 16.63 60.48
#